data_AF-A0A8S3INE1-F1
#
_entry.id   AF-A0A8S3INE1-F1
#
_cell.length_a   1.000
_cell.length_b   1.000
_cell.length_c   1.000
_cell.angle_alpha   90.00
_cell.angle_beta   90.00
_cell.angle_gamma   90.00
#
_symmetry.space_group_name_H-M   'P 1'
#
loop_
_entity.id
_entity.type
_entity.pdbx_description
1 polymer ?
#
loop_
_entity_poly.entity_id
_entity_poly.type
_entity_poly.pdbx_seq_one_letter_code
_entity_poly.pdbx_strand_id
1 'polypeptide(L)'
;MIKISRRGYKQHIRILCITSERLYNITKKNPYPKEAVCLNQILGVTCTPYKDGFMCIHTNNVHGDRGDWLAVVDHPCEFITQLFMVMGRDNNSDGFLQIKAQFTHRRRFVGESMSIDCTISTVKSDNFLIKKTNFDAITIYTP
;
A
#
# COMPACT_ATOMS: atom_id res chain seq x y z
N MET A 1 7.04 -4.83 7.44
CA MET A 1 5.93 -4.66 6.47
C MET A 1 5.62 -5.97 5.76
N ILE A 2 4.35 -6.14 5.39
CA ILE A 2 3.89 -7.16 4.45
C ILE A 2 3.48 -6.44 3.15
N LYS A 3 4.13 -6.76 2.04
CA LYS A 3 3.69 -6.34 0.71
C LYS A 3 2.67 -7.35 0.19
N ILE A 4 1.58 -6.85 -0.37
CA ILE A 4 0.56 -7.69 -0.99
C ILE A 4 0.76 -7.65 -2.51
N SER A 5 0.90 -8.82 -3.14
CA SER A 5 1.06 -8.90 -4.58
C SER A 5 -0.22 -8.46 -5.28
N ARG A 6 -0.07 -7.65 -6.33
CA ARG A 6 -1.20 -7.22 -7.17
C ARG A 6 -1.89 -8.41 -7.83
N ARG A 7 -1.11 -9.40 -8.28
CA ARG A 7 -1.62 -10.65 -8.85
C ARG A 7 -1.76 -11.70 -7.76
N GLY A 8 -3.00 -12.11 -7.48
CA GLY A 8 -3.31 -13.19 -6.54
C GLY A 8 -3.17 -12.85 -5.06
N TYR A 9 -2.91 -11.59 -4.70
CA TYR A 9 -2.96 -11.07 -3.32
C TYR A 9 -2.10 -11.83 -2.32
N LYS A 10 -0.98 -12.39 -2.80
CA LYS A 10 -0.03 -13.12 -1.97
C LYS A 10 0.71 -12.15 -1.07
N GLN A 11 0.80 -12.52 0.19
CA GLN A 11 1.53 -11.76 1.18
C GLN A 11 3.01 -12.07 1.11
N HIS A 12 3.82 -11.02 1.24
CA HIS A 12 5.25 -11.09 1.10
C HIS A 12 5.90 -10.25 2.20
N ILE A 13 6.65 -10.89 3.09
CA ILE A 13 7.42 -10.18 4.11
C ILE A 13 8.55 -9.43 3.44
N ARG A 14 8.61 -8.12 3.68
CA ARG A 14 9.55 -7.20 3.04
C ARG A 14 10.08 -6.19 4.04
N ILE A 15 11.21 -5.61 3.70
CA ILE A 15 11.77 -4.43 4.35
C ILE A 15 11.45 -3.24 3.46
N LEU A 16 10.85 -2.21 4.05
CA LEU A 16 10.64 -0.93 3.41
C LEU A 16 11.82 -0.03 3.75
N CYS A 17 12.46 0.55 2.75
CA CYS A 17 13.52 1.51 2.98
C CYS A 17 13.17 2.79 2.24
N ILE A 18 13.09 3.89 2.99
CA ILE A 18 12.93 5.24 2.45
C ILE A 18 14.33 5.85 2.36
N THR A 19 14.73 6.29 1.18
CA THR A 19 15.90 7.15 0.98
C THR A 19 15.46 8.54 0.54
N SER A 20 16.39 9.48 0.41
CA SER A 20 16.13 10.83 -0.10
C SER A 20 15.52 10.87 -1.51
N GLU A 21 15.64 9.79 -2.28
CA GLU A 21 15.19 9.77 -3.68
C GLU A 21 14.14 8.69 -3.96
N ARG A 22 14.15 7.60 -3.19
CA ARG A 22 13.43 6.38 -3.56
C ARG A 22 12.85 5.65 -2.36
N LEU A 23 11.72 5.02 -2.61
CA LEU A 23 11.12 4.01 -1.76
C LEU A 23 11.49 2.62 -2.30
N TYR A 24 12.17 1.82 -1.49
CA TYR A 24 12.63 0.49 -1.85
C TYR A 24 11.87 -0.60 -1.12
N ASN A 25 11.57 -1.65 -1.88
CA ASN A 25 11.03 -2.89 -1.37
C ASN A 25 12.10 -4.00 -1.44
N ILE A 26 12.62 -4.37 -0.28
CA ILE A 26 13.77 -5.26 -0.14
C ILE A 26 13.32 -6.59 0.48
N THR A 27 13.91 -7.70 0.05
CA THR A 27 13.65 -9.00 0.66
C THR A 27 14.59 -9.22 1.84
N LYS A 28 14.12 -9.86 2.91
CA LYS A 28 15.02 -10.22 4.04
C LYS A 28 16.16 -11.15 3.63
N LYS A 29 15.95 -11.99 2.62
CA LYS A 29 16.91 -13.02 2.19
C LYS A 29 17.95 -12.52 1.19
N ASN A 30 17.69 -11.41 0.51
CA ASN A 30 18.57 -10.87 -0.51
C ASN A 30 18.53 -9.34 -0.45
N PRO A 31 19.68 -8.67 -0.22
CA PRO A 31 19.77 -7.23 -0.10
C PRO A 31 19.48 -6.47 -1.39
N TYR A 32 19.37 -7.15 -2.55
CA TYR A 32 18.98 -6.48 -3.79
C TYR A 32 17.51 -6.03 -3.75
N PRO A 33 17.22 -4.76 -4.07
CA PRO A 33 15.86 -4.25 -4.09
C PRO A 33 15.06 -4.94 -5.20
N LYS A 34 13.93 -5.55 -4.82
CA LYS A 34 13.02 -6.20 -5.77
C LYS A 34 12.25 -5.19 -6.61
N GLU A 35 11.96 -4.04 -6.02
CA GLU A 35 11.23 -2.95 -6.66
C GLU A 35 11.63 -1.64 -5.98
N ALA A 36 11.68 -0.57 -6.76
CA ALA A 36 11.95 0.78 -6.28
C ALA A 36 10.97 1.73 -6.98
N VAL A 37 10.52 2.74 -6.24
CA VAL A 37 9.70 3.85 -6.75
C VAL A 37 10.40 5.15 -6.40
N CYS A 38 10.59 6.04 -7.37
CA CYS A 38 11.13 7.36 -7.07
C CYS A 38 10.10 8.17 -6.27
N LEU A 39 10.54 8.96 -5.30
CA LEU A 39 9.64 9.72 -4.44
C LEU A 39 8.77 10.71 -5.22
N ASN A 40 9.30 11.31 -6.29
CA ASN A 40 8.54 12.16 -7.21
C ASN A 40 7.45 11.42 -8.00
N GLN A 41 7.49 10.08 -8.02
CA GLN A 41 6.46 9.24 -8.63
C GLN A 41 5.33 8.89 -7.66
N ILE A 42 5.50 9.17 -6.37
CA ILE A 42 4.47 8.92 -5.35
C ILE A 42 3.45 10.07 -5.39
N LEU A 43 2.20 9.70 -5.60
CA LEU A 43 1.07 10.62 -5.70
C LEU A 43 0.39 10.84 -4.35
N GLY A 44 0.45 9.84 -3.47
CA GLY A 44 -0.19 9.88 -2.16
C GLY A 44 -0.31 8.49 -1.55
N VAL A 45 -0.99 8.42 -0.42
CA VAL A 45 -1.26 7.22 0.36
C VAL A 45 -2.74 7.22 0.73
N THR A 46 -3.44 6.11 0.46
CA THR A 46 -4.72 5.82 1.08
C THR A 46 -4.51 4.79 2.17
N CYS A 47 -4.94 5.07 3.40
CA CYS A 47 -4.95 4.09 4.49
C CYS A 47 -6.37 3.85 5.00
N THR A 48 -6.57 2.75 5.70
CA THR A 48 -7.85 2.49 6.37
C THR A 48 -7.92 3.30 7.68
N PRO A 49 -9.13 3.51 8.22
CA PRO A 49 -9.31 4.08 9.55
C PRO A 49 -9.09 3.06 10.69
N TYR A 50 -8.70 1.82 10.38
CA TYR A 50 -8.62 0.73 11.35
C TYR A 50 -7.18 0.51 11.85
N LYS A 51 -7.02 -0.28 12.92
CA LYS A 51 -5.70 -0.64 13.47
C LYS A 51 -5.00 -1.75 12.67
N ASP A 52 -5.34 -1.91 11.39
CA ASP A 52 -4.83 -2.98 10.54
C ASP A 52 -3.47 -2.65 9.90
N GLY A 53 -3.07 -1.37 9.89
CA GLY A 53 -1.85 -0.92 9.22
C GLY A 53 -1.89 -1.02 7.69
N PHE A 54 -3.06 -1.30 7.10
CA PHE A 54 -3.21 -1.45 5.66
C PHE A 54 -3.23 -0.09 4.95
N MET A 55 -2.50 -0.04 3.84
CA MET A 55 -2.40 1.13 2.99
C MET A 55 -2.11 0.79 1.53
N CYS A 56 -2.53 1.70 0.67
CA CYS A 56 -2.18 1.76 -0.74
C CYS A 56 -1.31 3.00 -0.98
N ILE A 57 -0.07 2.79 -1.44
CA ILE A 57 0.82 3.87 -1.87
C ILE A 57 0.59 4.08 -3.36
N HIS A 58 0.05 5.25 -3.71
CA HIS A 58 -0.30 5.62 -5.07
C HIS A 58 0.92 6.09 -5.83
N THR A 59 1.12 5.57 -7.04
CA THR A 59 2.28 5.90 -7.86
C THR A 59 1.87 6.20 -9.30
N ASN A 60 2.58 7.12 -9.95
CA ASN A 60 2.53 7.27 -11.41
C ASN A 60 3.59 6.41 -12.12
N ASN A 61 4.22 5.46 -11.42
CA ASN A 61 5.20 4.54 -12.00
C ASN A 61 4.45 3.44 -12.77
N VAL A 62 3.86 3.85 -13.88
CA VAL A 62 3.06 3.01 -14.75
C VAL A 62 3.99 2.46 -15.84
N HIS A 63 4.88 1.51 -15.49
CA HIS A 63 5.61 0.68 -16.48
C HIS A 63 5.49 -0.83 -16.22
N GLY A 64 4.83 -1.56 -17.14
CA GLY A 64 4.66 -3.02 -17.11
C GLY A 64 3.88 -3.52 -15.89
N ASP A 65 4.49 -4.40 -15.10
CA ASP A 65 3.90 -4.92 -13.87
C ASP A 65 3.98 -3.94 -12.68
N ARG A 66 4.47 -2.70 -12.86
CA ARG A 66 4.69 -1.70 -11.79
C ARG A 66 3.46 -0.79 -11.60
N GLY A 67 3.36 -0.13 -10.46
CA GLY A 67 2.21 0.68 -10.10
C GLY A 67 2.04 0.72 -8.58
N ASP A 68 0.82 0.97 -8.13
CA ASP A 68 0.53 1.16 -6.71
C ASP A 68 0.95 -0.02 -5.83
N TRP A 69 1.38 0.31 -4.60
CA TRP A 69 1.84 -0.67 -3.63
C TRP A 69 0.79 -0.88 -2.55
N LEU A 70 0.29 -2.10 -2.47
CA LEU A 70 -0.51 -2.55 -1.34
C LEU A 70 0.41 -3.08 -0.25
N ALA A 71 0.26 -2.55 0.96
CA ALA A 71 1.12 -2.86 2.08
C ALA A 71 0.36 -2.88 3.40
N VAL A 72 0.86 -3.69 4.33
CA VAL A 72 0.54 -3.63 5.75
C VAL A 72 1.82 -3.28 6.49
N VAL A 73 1.76 -2.22 7.29
CA VAL A 73 2.89 -1.71 8.08
C VAL A 73 2.52 -1.67 9.56
N ASP A 74 3.48 -1.98 10.42
CA ASP A 74 3.25 -2.07 11.87
C ASP A 74 3.07 -0.68 12.52
N HIS A 75 3.69 0.34 11.93
CA HIS A 75 3.65 1.73 12.38
C HIS A 75 3.20 2.66 11.25
N PRO A 76 1.89 2.66 10.89
CA PRO A 76 1.40 3.40 9.72
C PRO A 76 1.59 4.91 9.86
N CYS A 77 1.36 5.47 11.05
CA CYS A 77 1.55 6.91 11.30
C CYS A 77 3.02 7.30 11.09
N GLU A 78 3.95 6.59 11.73
CA GLU A 78 5.40 6.84 11.58
C GLU A 78 5.82 6.76 10.12
N PHE A 79 5.40 5.71 9.41
CA PHE A 79 5.75 5.52 8.01
C PHE A 79 5.23 6.67 7.14
N ILE A 80 3.95 7.05 7.28
CA ILE A 80 3.34 8.12 6.48
C ILE A 80 4.03 9.45 6.77
N THR A 81 4.30 9.76 8.04
CA THR A 81 4.97 11.01 8.42
C THR A 81 6.40 11.06 7.89
N GLN A 82 7.18 9.97 8.00
CA GLN A 82 8.53 9.89 7.42
C GLN A 82 8.48 10.07 5.90
N LEU A 83 7.56 9.40 5.22
CA LEU A 83 7.41 9.53 3.78
C LEU A 83 7.06 10.97 3.38
N PHE A 84 6.11 11.59 4.07
CA PHE A 84 5.71 12.99 3.85
C PHE A 84 6.89 13.96 4.02
N MET A 85 7.66 13.80 5.11
CA MET A 85 8.83 14.63 5.40
C MET A 85 9.92 14.49 4.34
N VAL A 86 10.28 13.25 3.97
CA VAL A 86 11.36 13.00 2.98
C VAL A 86 10.95 13.48 1.60
N MET A 87 9.66 13.40 1.26
CA MET A 87 9.15 13.94 -0.01
C MET A 87 9.16 15.47 -0.07
N GLY A 88 9.47 16.18 1.03
CA GLY A 88 9.51 17.65 1.08
C GLY A 88 8.18 18.28 0.67
N ARG A 89 7.06 17.60 0.96
CA ARG A 89 5.72 18.07 0.58
C ARG A 89 5.30 19.20 1.50
N ASP A 90 4.77 20.28 0.91
CA ASP A 90 4.15 21.35 1.68
C ASP A 90 2.83 20.88 2.30
N ASN A 91 2.44 21.47 3.43
CA ASN A 91 1.17 21.18 4.12
C ASN A 91 -0.08 21.41 3.24
N ASN A 92 0.07 22.12 2.12
CA ASN A 92 -0.98 22.36 1.11
C ASN A 92 -1.04 21.28 0.02
N SER A 93 -0.36 20.14 0.23
CA SER A 93 -0.44 18.98 -0.68
C SER A 93 -1.77 18.25 -0.51
N ASP A 94 -2.86 18.93 -0.88
CA ASP A 94 -4.21 18.40 -0.79
C ASP A 94 -4.29 17.02 -1.44
N GLY A 95 -4.82 16.04 -0.68
CA GLY A 95 -5.04 14.69 -1.16
C GLY A 95 -3.83 13.74 -1.09
N PHE A 96 -2.69 14.15 -0.52
CA PHE A 96 -1.56 13.24 -0.29
C PHE A 96 -1.97 12.08 0.62
N LEU A 97 -2.68 12.34 1.71
CA LEU A 97 -3.20 11.31 2.60
C LEU A 97 -4.73 11.23 2.48
N GLN A 98 -5.23 10.02 2.26
CA GLN A 98 -6.67 9.73 2.30
C GLN A 98 -6.93 8.63 3.33
N ILE A 99 -7.92 8.85 4.21
CA ILE A 99 -8.36 7.84 5.17
C ILE A 99 -9.72 7.35 4.72
N LYS A 100 -9.81 6.08 4.29
CA LYS A 100 -11.02 5.51 3.70
C LYS A 100 -11.25 4.08 4.16
N ALA A 101 -12.43 3.81 4.71
CA ALA A 101 -12.87 2.44 5.01
C ALA A 101 -13.08 1.61 3.74
N GLN A 102 -13.51 2.28 2.66
CA GLN A 102 -13.73 1.66 1.36
C GLN A 102 -13.19 2.58 0.27
N PHE A 103 -12.43 2.02 -0.66
CA PHE A 103 -11.97 2.79 -1.81
C PHE A 103 -11.80 1.91 -3.05
N THR A 104 -12.32 2.40 -4.17
CA THR A 104 -12.03 1.80 -5.47
C THR A 104 -10.67 2.27 -5.95
N HIS A 105 -9.76 1.33 -6.12
CA HIS A 105 -8.46 1.55 -6.71
C HIS A 105 -8.42 1.02 -8.15
N ARG A 106 -8.43 1.94 -9.12
CA ARG A 106 -8.29 1.56 -10.54
C ARG A 106 -6.85 1.10 -10.81
N ARG A 107 -6.65 -0.17 -11.19
CA ARG A 107 -5.31 -0.64 -11.57
C ARG A 107 -4.86 0.21 -12.74
N ARG A 108 -3.73 0.90 -12.61
CA ARG A 108 -3.22 1.73 -13.70
C ARG A 108 -2.57 0.88 -14.84
N PHE A 109 -2.64 -0.45 -14.75
CA PHE A 109 -2.30 -1.39 -15.80
C PHE A 109 -3.41 -2.40 -16.10
N VAL A 110 -3.58 -2.68 -17.39
CA VAL A 110 -4.57 -3.61 -17.99
C VAL A 110 -6.03 -3.10 -18.01
N GLY A 111 -6.29 -1.82 -17.74
CA GLY A 111 -7.64 -1.24 -17.89
C GLY A 111 -8.68 -1.74 -16.88
N GLU A 112 -8.32 -2.66 -15.98
CA GLU A 112 -9.20 -3.23 -14.96
C GLU A 112 -9.22 -2.36 -13.70
N SER A 113 -10.40 -2.06 -13.19
CA SER A 113 -10.56 -1.36 -11.91
C SER A 113 -10.70 -2.37 -10.78
N MET A 114 -10.12 -2.11 -9.60
CA MET A 114 -10.25 -3.00 -8.44
C MET A 114 -10.89 -2.25 -7.26
N SER A 115 -11.90 -2.80 -6.62
CA SER A 115 -12.41 -2.28 -5.35
C SER A 115 -11.66 -2.89 -4.18
N ILE A 116 -11.25 -2.05 -3.23
CA ILE A 116 -10.71 -2.47 -1.95
C ILE A 116 -11.72 -2.07 -0.87
N ASP A 117 -12.33 -3.08 -0.28
CA ASP A 117 -13.31 -2.91 0.78
C ASP A 117 -12.66 -3.40 2.08
N CYS A 118 -12.40 -2.49 3.02
CA CYS A 118 -11.85 -2.86 4.32
C CYS A 118 -13.00 -2.94 5.32
N THR A 119 -13.17 -4.10 5.94
CA THR A 119 -14.28 -4.38 6.86
C THR A 119 -13.72 -4.95 8.15
N ILE A 120 -14.22 -4.47 9.28
CA ILE A 120 -13.87 -5.05 10.58
C ILE A 120 -14.46 -6.46 10.63
N SER A 121 -13.64 -7.47 10.93
CA SER A 121 -14.14 -8.81 11.19
C SER A 121 -14.46 -8.97 12.67
N THR A 122 -15.60 -9.58 12.95
CA THR A 122 -15.96 -10.03 14.31
C THR A 122 -15.26 -11.34 14.69
N VAL A 123 -14.47 -11.92 13.78
CA VAL A 123 -13.73 -13.15 14.02
C VAL A 123 -12.46 -12.80 14.80
N LYS A 124 -12.32 -13.34 16.02
CA LYS A 124 -11.10 -13.24 16.82
C LYS A 124 -9.94 -13.90 16.08
N SER A 125 -9.21 -13.10 15.32
CA SER A 125 -8.01 -13.48 14.59
C SER A 125 -6.98 -12.41 14.89
N ASP A 126 -5.82 -12.78 15.42
CA ASP A 126 -4.73 -11.82 15.65
C ASP A 126 -4.11 -11.30 14.34
N ASN A 127 -4.54 -11.86 13.19
CA ASN A 127 -4.03 -11.53 11.87
C ASN A 127 -5.13 -10.95 10.97
N PHE A 128 -4.79 -9.98 10.14
CA PHE A 128 -5.67 -9.52 9.06
C PHE A 128 -5.81 -10.61 7.98
N LEU A 129 -7.03 -10.79 7.46
CA LEU A 129 -7.31 -11.75 6.39
C LEU A 129 -7.64 -11.01 5.10
N ILE A 130 -7.03 -11.42 3.99
CA ILE A 130 -7.35 -10.89 2.67
C ILE A 130 -8.14 -11.96 1.92
N LYS A 131 -9.41 -11.67 1.63
CA LYS A 131 -10.26 -12.55 0.83
C LYS A 131 -10.53 -11.89 -0.51
N LYS A 132 -10.22 -12.61 -1.59
CA LYS A 132 -10.72 -12.24 -2.92
C LYS A 132 -12.21 -12.54 -2.95
N THR A 133 -13.05 -11.52 -3.15
CA THR A 133 -14.50 -11.70 -3.22
C THR A 133 -14.95 -11.95 -4.66
N ASN A 134 -14.45 -11.16 -5.62
CA ASN A 134 -14.67 -11.30 -7.06
C ASN A 134 -13.37 -11.06 -7.85
N PHE A 135 -13.39 -11.11 -9.20
CA PHE A 135 -12.19 -10.86 -10.04
C PHE A 135 -11.49 -9.53 -9.68
N ASP A 136 -12.29 -8.53 -9.32
CA ASP A 136 -11.88 -7.13 -9.15
C ASP A 136 -12.13 -6.58 -7.74
N ALA A 137 -12.38 -7.43 -6.74
CA ALA A 137 -12.60 -6.94 -5.39
C ALA A 137 -11.84 -7.77 -4.35
N ILE A 138 -11.25 -7.06 -3.38
CA ILE A 138 -10.69 -7.66 -2.17
C ILE A 138 -11.39 -7.12 -0.96
N THR A 139 -11.68 -8.01 -0.02
CA THR A 139 -12.09 -7.66 1.33
C THR A 139 -10.95 -7.90 2.29
N ILE A 140 -10.59 -6.86 3.03
CA ILE A 140 -9.60 -6.93 4.10
C ILE A 140 -10.36 -6.98 5.40
N TYR A 141 -10.23 -8.11 6.09
CA TYR A 141 -10.78 -8.34 7.40
C TYR A 141 -9.74 -7.93 8.44
N THR A 142 -10.09 -6.93 9.24
CA THR A 142 -9.25 -6.47 10.35
C THR A 142 -9.68 -7.16 11.64
N PRO A 143 -8.73 -7.46 12.56
CA PRO A 143 -9.06 -7.83 13.94
C PRO A 143 -9.88 -6.75 14.68
#